data_AF-A0A2G2KNL9-F1
#
_entry.id   AF-A0A2G2KNL9-F1
#
_cell.length_a   1.000
_cell.length_b   1.000
_cell.length_c   1.000
_cell.angle_alpha   90.00
_cell.angle_beta   90.00
_cell.angle_gamma   90.00
#
_symmetry.space_group_name_H-M   'P 1'
#
loop_
_entity.id
_entity.type
_entity.pdbx_description
1 polymer ?
#
loop_
_entity_poly.entity_id
_entity_poly.type
_entity_poly.pdbx_seq_one_letter_code
_entity_poly.pdbx_strand_id
1 'polypeptide(L)'
;MNKFIILVLVSILLSSCASNKHAEKKNTSFSPRQMMIGLQGGEPVPPNPKELEKHPLGSANNPIRVDGVMGERSYLIRLSCNDNSSPTFKRAGSVGIGPYGFILDLYEAECVNNLEIKNFTIYMDLYHPEHIEKRAVPGFGIIN
;
A
#
# COMPACT_ATOMS: atom_id res chain seq x y z
N MET A 1 -73.55 -20.81 19.44
CA MET A 1 -73.23 -20.86 20.89
C MET A 1 -72.13 -21.90 21.03
N ASN A 2 -70.88 -21.63 21.41
CA ASN A 2 -70.35 -20.65 22.35
C ASN A 2 -68.98 -20.11 21.91
N LYS A 3 -68.75 -18.85 22.29
CA LYS A 3 -67.50 -18.10 22.21
C LYS A 3 -66.68 -18.38 23.47
N PHE A 4 -65.38 -18.66 23.34
CA PHE A 4 -64.32 -18.47 24.34
C PHE A 4 -63.00 -18.48 23.54
N ILE A 5 -62.46 -17.35 23.07
CA ILE A 5 -61.52 -16.45 23.79
C ILE A 5 -60.60 -17.23 24.74
N ILE A 6 -59.30 -17.34 24.40
CA ILE A 6 -58.16 -17.12 25.32
C ILE A 6 -56.81 -17.21 24.54
N LEU A 7 -56.07 -16.11 24.67
CA LEU A 7 -54.61 -15.87 24.72
C LEU A 7 -53.61 -16.47 23.70
N VAL A 8 -52.98 -15.54 22.97
CA VAL A 8 -51.54 -15.23 22.94
C VAL A 8 -50.54 -16.38 22.75
N LEU A 9 -49.87 -16.39 21.60
CA LEU A 9 -48.39 -16.44 21.54
C LEU A 9 -47.90 -16.01 20.14
N VAL A 10 -47.45 -14.76 20.08
CA VAL A 10 -46.71 -14.18 18.97
C VAL A 10 -45.26 -14.67 19.11
N SER A 11 -44.89 -15.71 18.37
CA SER A 11 -43.50 -16.17 18.25
C SER A 11 -42.82 -15.48 17.07
N ILE A 12 -42.35 -14.26 17.32
CA ILE A 12 -41.43 -13.53 16.45
C ILE A 12 -40.10 -14.29 16.40
N LEU A 13 -39.80 -14.93 15.27
CA LEU A 13 -38.49 -15.48 14.96
C LEU A 13 -37.56 -14.33 14.50
N LEU A 14 -36.91 -13.67 15.46
CA LEU A 14 -35.76 -12.81 15.18
C LEU A 14 -34.55 -13.69 14.88
N SER A 15 -34.25 -13.85 13.59
CA SER A 15 -32.97 -14.38 13.13
C SER A 15 -31.87 -13.37 13.46
N SER A 16 -31.18 -13.58 14.59
CA SER A 16 -29.97 -12.85 14.96
C SER A 16 -28.87 -13.07 13.93
N CYS A 17 -28.65 -12.09 13.06
CA CYS A 17 -27.36 -11.96 12.37
C CYS A 17 -26.32 -11.54 13.40
N ALA A 18 -25.67 -12.52 14.05
CA ALA A 18 -24.46 -12.28 14.81
C ALA A 18 -23.34 -11.92 13.83
N SER A 19 -23.24 -10.64 13.47
CA SER A 19 -22.11 -10.09 12.74
C SER A 19 -20.91 -10.11 13.68
N ASN A 20 -20.11 -11.17 13.61
CA ASN A 20 -18.79 -11.19 14.21
C ASN A 20 -17.94 -10.15 13.49
N LYS A 21 -17.88 -8.93 14.04
CA LYS A 21 -16.82 -7.98 13.73
C LYS A 21 -15.53 -8.58 14.27
N HIS A 22 -14.85 -9.34 13.42
CA HIS A 22 -13.46 -9.70 13.64
C HIS A 22 -12.72 -8.37 13.76
N ALA A 23 -12.28 -8.02 14.97
CA ALA A 23 -11.40 -6.89 15.16
C ALA A 23 -10.12 -7.21 14.40
N GLU A 24 -9.93 -6.56 13.24
CA GLU A 24 -8.65 -6.54 12.53
C GLU A 24 -7.61 -6.03 13.52
N LYS A 25 -6.80 -6.96 14.03
CA LYS A 25 -5.61 -6.63 14.78
C LYS A 25 -4.64 -6.03 13.78
N LYS A 26 -4.69 -4.71 13.59
CA LYS A 26 -3.73 -3.96 12.77
C LYS A 26 -2.34 -4.22 13.37
N ASN A 27 -1.60 -5.16 12.79
CA ASN A 27 -0.18 -5.33 13.04
C ASN A 27 0.54 -4.17 12.35
N THR A 28 0.45 -2.96 12.91
CA THR A 28 1.29 -1.85 12.47
C THR A 28 2.71 -2.13 12.92
N SER A 29 3.49 -2.71 12.01
CA SER A 29 4.94 -2.81 12.14
C SER A 29 5.51 -1.40 12.20
N PHE A 30 6.01 -0.98 13.37
CA PHE A 30 6.68 0.30 13.51
C PHE A 30 8.09 0.21 12.94
N SER A 31 8.54 1.24 12.24
CA SER A 31 9.92 1.25 11.75
C SER A 31 10.92 1.35 12.91
N PRO A 32 12.19 0.94 12.74
CA PRO A 32 13.22 1.13 13.77
C PRO A 32 13.30 2.59 14.25
N ARG A 33 13.14 3.56 13.34
CA ARG A 33 13.07 4.99 13.70
C ARG A 33 11.88 5.31 14.58
N GLN A 34 10.70 4.77 14.26
CA GLN A 34 9.49 4.96 15.06
C GLN A 34 9.63 4.30 16.44
N MET A 35 10.22 3.10 16.51
CA MET A 35 10.52 2.44 17.77
C MET A 35 11.46 3.28 18.66
N MET A 36 12.51 3.87 18.07
CA MET A 36 13.42 4.76 18.80
C MET A 36 12.74 6.04 19.33
N ILE A 37 11.77 6.58 18.61
CA ILE A 37 10.94 7.69 19.08
C ILE A 37 10.12 7.25 20.31
N GLY A 38 9.52 6.06 20.23
CA GLY A 38 8.83 5.40 21.36
C GLY A 38 9.69 5.28 22.61
N LEU A 39 10.93 4.78 22.47
CA LEU A 39 11.86 4.61 23.60
C LEU A 39 12.29 5.93 24.24
N GLN A 40 12.22 7.04 23.50
CA GLN A 40 12.49 8.39 24.02
C GLN A 40 11.27 9.04 24.67
N GLY A 41 10.17 8.30 24.85
CA GLY A 41 8.92 8.81 25.41
C GLY A 41 8.07 9.61 24.43
N GLY A 42 8.44 9.64 23.14
CA GLY A 42 7.60 10.19 22.07
C GLY A 42 6.62 9.15 21.56
N GLU A 43 5.46 9.58 21.05
CA GLU A 43 4.56 8.65 20.36
C GLU A 43 5.06 8.38 18.94
N PRO A 44 5.19 7.12 18.50
CA PRO A 44 5.47 6.81 17.10
C PRO A 44 4.26 7.20 16.24
N VAL A 45 4.33 8.39 15.65
CA VAL A 45 3.28 8.88 14.75
C VAL A 45 3.50 8.31 13.35
N PRO A 46 2.57 7.52 12.79
CA PRO A 46 2.66 7.08 11.41
C PRO A 46 2.55 8.30 10.46
N PRO A 47 3.16 8.27 9.26
CA PRO A 47 3.06 9.39 8.35
C PRO A 47 1.61 9.61 7.91
N ASN A 48 1.24 10.88 7.72
CA ASN A 48 -0.09 11.25 7.25
C ASN A 48 -0.24 10.94 5.75
N PRO A 49 -1.10 9.98 5.34
CA PRO A 49 -1.23 9.60 3.93
C PRO A 49 -1.61 10.76 3.01
N LYS A 50 -2.46 11.70 3.49
CA LYS A 50 -2.91 12.85 2.70
C LYS A 50 -1.77 13.82 2.37
N GLU A 51 -0.77 13.90 3.24
CA GLU A 51 0.41 14.73 2.99
C GLU A 51 1.35 14.06 1.98
N LEU A 52 1.52 12.74 2.06
CA LEU A 52 2.34 12.00 1.10
C LEU A 52 1.74 12.06 -0.32
N GLU A 53 0.41 11.97 -0.44
CA GLU A 53 -0.30 12.04 -1.73
C GLU A 53 -0.13 13.36 -2.47
N LYS A 54 0.36 14.43 -1.82
CA LYS A 54 0.73 15.69 -2.50
C LYS A 54 1.99 15.54 -3.36
N HIS A 55 2.76 14.47 -3.17
CA HIS A 55 3.95 14.17 -3.95
C HIS A 55 3.66 13.06 -4.97
N PRO A 56 4.34 13.07 -6.14
CA PRO A 56 4.23 12.00 -7.13
C PRO A 56 4.51 10.62 -6.53
N LEU A 57 3.68 9.63 -6.85
CA LEU A 57 3.94 8.24 -6.47
C LEU A 57 5.27 7.78 -7.07
N GLY A 58 6.07 7.06 -6.28
CA GLY A 58 7.40 6.62 -6.65
C GLY A 58 8.48 7.68 -6.46
N SER A 59 8.18 8.79 -5.79
CA SER A 59 9.18 9.79 -5.37
C SER A 59 9.71 9.48 -3.96
N ALA A 60 10.83 10.09 -3.57
CA ALA A 60 11.38 9.94 -2.22
C ALA A 60 10.37 10.30 -1.10
N ASN A 61 9.46 11.25 -1.36
CA ASN A 61 8.45 11.72 -0.41
C ASN A 61 7.12 10.96 -0.50
N ASN A 62 6.93 10.12 -1.51
CA ASN A 62 5.78 9.24 -1.66
C ASN A 62 6.22 7.95 -2.37
N PRO A 63 7.03 7.12 -1.70
CA PRO A 63 7.61 5.94 -2.30
C PRO A 63 6.51 4.91 -2.57
N ILE A 64 6.75 4.04 -3.55
CA ILE A 64 5.90 2.87 -3.74
C ILE A 64 6.10 1.96 -2.54
N ARG A 65 5.00 1.64 -1.85
CA ARG A 65 5.00 0.64 -0.80
C ARG A 65 4.94 -0.74 -1.44
N VAL A 66 5.76 -1.67 -1.00
CA VAL A 66 5.72 -3.07 -1.45
C VAL A 66 6.08 -4.03 -0.32
N ASP A 67 5.73 -5.30 -0.52
CA ASP A 67 6.08 -6.40 0.37
C ASP A 67 7.41 -7.06 -0.05
N GLY A 68 8.49 -6.57 0.54
CA GLY A 68 9.84 -7.09 0.34
C GLY A 68 10.37 -6.97 -1.09
N VAL A 69 11.54 -7.60 -1.31
CA VAL A 69 12.24 -7.59 -2.61
C VAL A 69 11.41 -8.21 -3.73
N MET A 70 10.56 -9.20 -3.39
CA MET A 70 9.66 -9.80 -4.37
C MET A 70 8.53 -8.84 -4.76
N GLY A 71 8.01 -8.05 -3.83
CA GLY A 71 7.06 -6.98 -4.10
C GLY A 71 7.64 -5.91 -5.02
N GLU A 72 8.91 -5.53 -4.83
CA GLU A 72 9.61 -4.57 -5.72
C GLU A 72 9.62 -5.07 -7.16
N ARG A 73 10.13 -6.29 -7.37
CA ARG A 73 10.19 -6.92 -8.70
C ARG A 73 8.81 -7.07 -9.33
N SER A 74 7.82 -7.50 -8.54
CA SER A 74 6.45 -7.70 -9.01
C SER A 74 5.76 -6.38 -9.39
N TYR A 75 6.10 -5.27 -8.74
CA TYR A 75 5.63 -3.95 -9.15
C TYR A 75 6.29 -3.51 -10.46
N LEU A 76 7.62 -3.59 -10.55
CA LEU A 76 8.38 -3.12 -11.72
C LEU A 76 8.01 -3.86 -13.01
N ILE A 77 7.80 -5.18 -12.95
CA ILE A 77 7.41 -5.99 -14.11
C ILE A 77 6.00 -5.64 -14.62
N ARG A 78 5.14 -5.08 -13.76
CA ARG A 78 3.80 -4.62 -14.15
C ARG A 78 3.81 -3.24 -14.79
N LEU A 79 4.90 -2.48 -14.71
CA LEU A 79 4.96 -1.18 -15.37
C LEU A 79 5.02 -1.34 -16.89
N SER A 80 4.37 -0.41 -17.59
CA SER A 80 4.44 -0.31 -19.05
C SER A 80 4.79 1.10 -19.47
N CYS A 81 5.59 1.24 -20.52
CA CYS A 81 5.84 2.53 -21.17
C CYS A 81 4.60 3.01 -21.93
N ASN A 82 4.63 4.25 -22.44
CA ASN A 82 3.49 4.85 -23.16
C ASN A 82 3.07 4.08 -24.43
N ASP A 83 3.98 3.31 -25.03
CA ASP A 83 3.74 2.44 -26.18
C ASP A 83 3.39 0.99 -25.78
N ASN A 84 3.08 0.76 -24.50
CA ASN A 84 2.83 -0.54 -23.88
C ASN A 84 4.02 -1.51 -23.88
N SER A 85 5.22 -1.07 -24.25
CA SER A 85 6.43 -1.88 -24.06
C SER A 85 6.81 -1.98 -22.58
N SER A 86 7.55 -3.03 -22.21
CA SER A 86 8.09 -3.15 -20.85
C SER A 86 9.31 -2.25 -20.69
N PRO A 87 9.41 -1.47 -19.60
CA PRO A 87 10.62 -0.73 -19.31
C PRO A 87 11.76 -1.66 -18.91
N THR A 88 12.99 -1.22 -19.14
CA THR A 88 14.15 -1.79 -18.46
C THR A 88 14.29 -1.15 -17.09
N PHE A 89 14.85 -1.86 -16.12
CA PHE A 89 15.11 -1.30 -14.80
C PHE A 89 16.40 -1.85 -14.20
N LYS A 90 17.08 -0.99 -13.44
CA LYS A 90 18.29 -1.29 -12.70
C LYS A 90 18.16 -0.74 -11.29
N ARG A 91 18.49 -1.55 -10.29
CA ARG A 91 18.57 -1.08 -8.90
C ARG A 91 19.84 -0.25 -8.73
N ALA A 92 19.68 1.02 -8.40
CA ALA A 92 20.79 1.95 -8.12
C ALA A 92 21.34 1.75 -6.69
N GLY A 93 20.52 1.30 -5.75
CA GLY A 93 20.94 1.04 -4.37
C GLY A 93 19.88 1.44 -3.35
N SER A 94 20.25 1.43 -2.08
CA SER A 94 19.44 1.99 -1.00
C SER A 94 19.89 3.42 -0.70
N VAL A 95 18.94 4.36 -0.56
CA VAL A 95 19.23 5.81 -0.64
C VAL A 95 18.82 6.63 0.59
N GLY A 96 18.48 5.95 1.69
CA GLY A 96 18.22 6.59 2.98
C GLY A 96 16.81 6.37 3.50
N ILE A 97 16.48 7.04 4.60
CA ILE A 97 15.20 6.85 5.31
C ILE A 97 14.08 7.65 4.64
N GLY A 98 13.00 6.98 4.28
CA GLY A 98 11.79 7.57 3.70
C GLY A 98 10.74 8.02 4.72
N PRO A 99 9.58 8.49 4.25
CA PRO A 99 8.52 9.07 5.08
C PRO A 99 7.88 8.07 6.05
N TYR A 100 7.87 6.78 5.71
CA TYR A 100 7.42 5.71 6.60
C TYR A 100 8.47 5.30 7.64
N GLY A 101 9.65 5.94 7.63
CA GLY A 101 10.72 5.69 8.59
C GLY A 101 11.55 4.44 8.29
N PHE A 102 11.40 3.85 7.11
CA PHE A 102 12.21 2.74 6.61
C PHE A 102 13.19 3.18 5.52
N ILE A 103 14.17 2.34 5.22
CA ILE A 103 15.13 2.61 4.15
C ILE A 103 14.44 2.43 2.80
N LEU A 104 14.65 3.40 1.91
CA LEU A 104 14.18 3.38 0.53
C LEU A 104 15.22 2.74 -0.39
N ASP A 105 14.70 2.00 -1.35
CA ASP A 105 15.44 1.54 -2.52
C ASP A 105 15.15 2.43 -3.73
N LEU A 106 16.19 2.61 -4.55
CA LEU A 106 16.16 3.41 -5.76
C LEU A 106 16.35 2.53 -6.99
N TYR A 107 15.45 2.70 -7.94
CA TYR A 107 15.53 2.10 -9.27
C TYR A 107 15.62 3.19 -10.33
N GLU A 108 16.51 2.95 -11.29
CA GLU A 108 16.56 3.65 -12.58
C GLU A 108 15.75 2.80 -13.56
N ALA A 109 14.74 3.40 -14.20
CA ALA A 109 13.93 2.75 -15.21
C ALA A 109 14.01 3.50 -16.53
N GLU A 110 14.04 2.78 -17.63
CA GLU A 110 14.17 3.37 -18.97
C GLU A 110 13.05 2.86 -19.88
N CYS A 111 12.42 3.81 -20.59
CA CYS A 111 11.53 3.53 -21.70
C CYS A 111 12.22 3.94 -22.99
N VAL A 112 12.41 2.98 -23.90
CA VAL A 112 13.01 3.20 -25.21
C VAL A 112 11.93 3.11 -26.27
N ASN A 113 11.66 4.23 -26.96
CA ASN A 113 10.72 4.26 -28.07
C ASN A 113 11.41 4.80 -29.32
N ASN A 114 11.57 3.93 -30.32
CA ASN A 114 12.30 4.18 -31.57
C ASN A 114 13.75 4.68 -31.33
N LEU A 115 13.91 6.00 -31.14
CA LEU A 115 15.19 6.69 -30.97
C LEU A 115 15.23 7.58 -29.71
N GLU A 116 14.15 7.64 -28.93
CA GLU A 116 14.07 8.43 -27.69
C GLU A 116 14.20 7.50 -26.48
N ILE A 117 15.13 7.82 -25.58
CA ILE A 117 15.29 7.16 -24.28
C ILE A 117 14.76 8.11 -23.21
N LYS A 118 13.75 7.66 -22.46
CA LYS A 118 13.23 8.36 -21.29
C LYS A 118 13.65 7.64 -20.03
N ASN A 119 14.38 8.35 -19.18
CA ASN A 119 14.85 7.85 -17.89
C ASN A 119 13.94 8.30 -16.77
N PHE A 120 13.71 7.40 -15.83
CA PHE A 120 12.87 7.61 -14.66
C PHE A 120 13.60 7.12 -13.43
N THR A 121 13.25 7.73 -12.30
CA THR A 121 13.75 7.35 -10.99
C THR A 121 12.57 6.94 -10.14
N ILE A 122 12.64 5.74 -9.55
CA ILE A 122 11.56 5.11 -8.83
C ILE A 122 12.05 4.75 -7.42
N TYR A 123 11.42 5.34 -6.41
CA TYR A 123 11.69 5.09 -5.00
C TYR A 123 10.68 4.08 -4.44
N MET A 124 11.18 3.05 -3.77
CA MET A 124 10.38 1.97 -3.21
C MET A 124 10.71 1.77 -1.73
N ASP A 125 9.68 1.50 -0.94
CA ASP A 125 9.78 1.11 0.46
C ASP A 125 9.26 -0.32 0.59
N LEU A 126 10.19 -1.23 0.87
CA LEU A 126 9.95 -2.68 0.89
C LEU A 126 9.35 -3.21 2.19
N TYR A 127 9.16 -2.37 3.21
CA TYR A 127 8.77 -2.78 4.55
C TYR A 127 7.26 -2.69 4.80
N HIS A 128 6.45 -2.94 3.76
CA HIS A 128 4.99 -2.87 3.81
C HIS A 128 4.39 -4.27 3.56
N PRO A 129 4.34 -5.14 4.59
CA PRO A 129 3.86 -6.52 4.43
C PRO A 129 2.42 -6.54 3.90
N GLU A 130 2.14 -7.51 3.02
CA GLU A 130 0.84 -7.70 2.37
C GLU A 130 0.40 -6.52 1.45
N HIS A 131 1.22 -5.48 1.29
CA HIS A 131 0.87 -4.34 0.45
C HIS A 131 1.20 -4.59 -1.02
N ILE A 132 0.20 -4.36 -1.87
CA ILE A 132 0.32 -4.40 -3.32
C ILE A 132 -0.12 -3.04 -3.87
N GLU A 133 0.84 -2.23 -4.33
CA GLU A 133 0.52 -0.96 -5.00
C GLU A 133 -0.09 -1.23 -6.38
N LYS A 134 -1.28 -0.67 -6.62
CA LYS A 134 -2.07 -0.91 -7.84
C LYS A 134 -2.00 0.25 -8.83
N ARG A 135 -1.39 1.37 -8.44
CA ARG A 135 -1.24 2.55 -9.29
C ARG A 135 0.12 2.55 -9.98
N ALA A 136 0.14 3.01 -11.22
CA ALA A 136 1.38 3.33 -11.92
C ALA A 136 2.04 4.59 -11.32
N VAL A 137 3.37 4.65 -11.32
CA VAL A 137 4.07 5.93 -11.14
C VAL A 137 3.82 6.83 -12.37
N PRO A 138 3.87 8.16 -12.22
CA PRO A 138 3.68 9.07 -13.34
C PRO A 138 4.63 8.78 -14.50
N GLY A 139 4.09 8.77 -15.73
CA GLY A 139 4.84 8.44 -16.94
C GLY A 139 4.78 6.96 -17.35
N PHE A 140 4.14 6.10 -16.56
CA PHE A 140 3.93 4.69 -16.87
C PHE A 140 2.44 4.31 -16.84
N GLY A 141 2.12 3.22 -17.54
CA GLY A 141 0.94 2.40 -17.28
C GLY A 141 1.25 1.30 -16.26
N ILE A 142 0.21 0.59 -15.80
CA ILE A 142 0.34 -0.60 -14.97
C ILE A 142 -0.56 -1.71 -15.50
N ILE A 143 0.01 -2.89 -15.68
CA ILE A 143 -0.66 -4.11 -16.15
C ILE A 143 -1.03 -4.91 -14.90
N ASN A 144 -2.25 -5.46 -14.87
CA ASN A 144 -2.75 -6.25 -13.75
C ASN A 144 -2.67 -7.75 -14.03
#